data_AF-A0A2K5SF03-F1
#
_entry.id   AF-A0A2K5SF03-F1
#
_cell.length_a   1.000
_cell.length_b   1.000
_cell.length_c   1.000
_cell.angle_alpha   90.00
_cell.angle_beta   90.00
_cell.angle_gamma   90.00
#
_symmetry.space_group_name_H-M   'P 1'
#
loop_
_entity.id
_entity.type
_entity.pdbx_description
1 polymer ?
#
loop_
_entity_poly.entity_id
_entity_poly.type
_entity_poly.pdbx_seq_one_letter_code
_entity_poly.pdbx_strand_id
1 'polypeptide(L)'
;MAYHSFLVEPISCHAWNKDRTQIAICPNNHEVHIYEKSGAKWTKVHELKEHNGQVTGIDWAPESNRIVTCGTDRNAYVWTLKGRTWKPTLVILRINRAARCVRWAPNENKFAVGSGSRVISICYFEQENDWWVPGRGQSGLEGTRGRTKVSPGSIKLDVRIPVPMTLGESNLSSRPH
;
A
#
# COMPACT_ATOMS: atom_id res chain seq x y z
N MET A 1 18.65 15.56 -12.33
CA MET A 1 17.62 14.52 -12.11
C MET A 1 18.34 13.18 -11.99
N ALA A 2 18.14 12.42 -10.92
CA ALA A 2 18.76 11.10 -10.76
C ALA A 2 17.74 10.03 -11.17
N TYR A 3 18.01 9.31 -12.25
CA TYR A 3 17.16 8.22 -12.77
C TYR A 3 17.88 6.89 -12.58
N HIS A 4 17.14 5.85 -12.20
CA HIS A 4 17.63 4.48 -12.14
C HIS A 4 16.60 3.55 -12.78
N SER A 5 17.03 2.79 -13.78
CA SER A 5 16.19 1.77 -14.42
C SER A 5 16.36 0.46 -13.67
N PHE A 6 15.37 0.07 -12.86
CA PHE A 6 15.39 -1.23 -12.20
C PHE A 6 15.11 -2.38 -13.18
N LEU A 7 14.23 -2.12 -14.15
CA LEU A 7 13.76 -3.05 -15.18
C LEU A 7 13.18 -2.27 -16.37
N VAL A 8 12.89 -2.97 -17.46
CA VAL A 8 12.27 -2.41 -18.68
C VAL A 8 10.74 -2.39 -18.58
N GLU A 9 10.17 -3.35 -17.85
CA GLU A 9 8.73 -3.46 -17.61
C GLU A 9 8.21 -2.34 -16.69
N PRO A 10 6.88 -2.10 -16.66
CA PRO A 10 6.28 -1.16 -15.73
C PRO A 10 6.51 -1.54 -14.26
N ILE A 11 6.69 -0.55 -13.40
CA ILE A 11 6.61 -0.74 -11.94
C ILE A 11 5.16 -0.47 -11.54
N SER A 12 4.41 -1.52 -11.17
CA SER A 12 2.98 -1.40 -10.88
C SER A 12 2.72 -0.64 -9.58
N CYS A 13 3.59 -0.86 -8.58
CA CYS A 13 3.53 -0.23 -7.27
C CYS A 13 4.90 -0.31 -6.59
N HIS A 14 5.11 0.55 -5.60
CA HIS A 14 6.35 0.61 -4.83
C HIS A 14 6.07 1.08 -3.40
N ALA A 15 6.96 0.75 -2.47
CA ALA A 15 6.99 1.29 -1.12
C ALA A 15 8.43 1.36 -0.61
N TRP A 16 8.68 2.23 0.36
CA TRP A 16 10.00 2.46 0.94
C TRP A 16 9.99 2.08 2.41
N ASN A 17 11.11 1.57 2.91
CA ASN A 17 11.29 1.43 4.35
C ASN A 17 11.47 2.81 5.04
N LYS A 18 11.47 2.81 6.37
CA LYS A 18 11.61 4.01 7.22
C LYS A 18 12.83 4.86 6.83
N ASP A 19 13.99 4.23 6.73
CA ASP A 19 15.27 4.92 6.53
C ASP A 19 15.58 5.23 5.05
N ARG A 20 14.68 4.87 4.12
CA ARG A 20 14.87 5.02 2.67
C ARG A 20 16.13 4.33 2.13
N THR A 21 16.60 3.30 2.83
CA THR A 21 17.72 2.46 2.42
C THR A 21 17.26 1.32 1.52
N GLN A 22 15.99 0.91 1.65
CA GLN A 22 15.39 -0.18 0.88
C GLN A 22 14.09 0.26 0.21
N ILE A 23 13.87 -0.25 -1.00
CA ILE A 23 12.65 -0.04 -1.77
C ILE A 23 12.07 -1.40 -2.20
N ALA A 24 10.78 -1.60 -1.94
CA ALA A 24 10.01 -2.72 -2.45
C ALA A 24 9.31 -2.26 -3.73
N ILE A 25 9.45 -3.02 -4.82
CA ILE A 25 8.81 -2.76 -6.11
C ILE A 25 8.13 -4.01 -6.64
N CYS A 26 7.02 -3.85 -7.35
CA CYS A 26 6.43 -4.93 -8.14
C CYS A 26 6.73 -4.70 -9.64
N PRO A 27 7.49 -5.59 -10.29
CA PRO A 27 7.83 -5.50 -11.71
C PRO A 27 6.71 -6.06 -12.60
N ASN A 28 5.51 -5.49 -12.48
CA ASN A 28 4.32 -5.87 -13.26
C ASN A 28 3.96 -7.37 -13.21
N ASN A 29 4.34 -8.09 -12.15
CA ASN A 29 4.16 -9.53 -12.02
C ASN A 29 3.52 -9.90 -10.66
N HIS A 30 3.61 -11.17 -10.28
CA HIS A 30 3.07 -11.69 -9.02
C HIS A 30 4.08 -11.66 -7.86
N GLU A 31 5.24 -11.06 -8.07
CA GLU A 31 6.33 -11.00 -7.09
C GLU A 31 6.56 -9.56 -6.62
N VAL A 32 7.17 -9.43 -5.44
CA VAL A 32 7.71 -8.15 -4.97
C VAL A 32 9.20 -8.29 -4.77
N HIS A 33 9.97 -7.38 -5.38
CA HIS A 33 11.42 -7.35 -5.31
C HIS A 33 11.83 -6.23 -4.35
N ILE A 34 12.68 -6.55 -3.37
CA ILE A 34 13.24 -5.54 -2.46
C ILE A 34 14.67 -5.26 -2.89
N TYR A 35 14.95 -4.00 -3.18
CA TYR A 35 16.26 -3.49 -3.51
C TYR A 35 16.82 -2.68 -2.34
N GLU A 36 18.11 -2.86 -2.07
CA GLU A 36 18.86 -2.07 -1.10
C GLU A 36 19.88 -1.18 -1.81
N LYS A 37 20.07 0.02 -1.30
CA LYS A 37 21.05 0.97 -1.82
C LYS A 37 22.41 0.77 -1.15
N SER A 38 23.39 0.34 -1.93
CA SER A 38 24.80 0.28 -1.53
C SER A 38 25.61 1.34 -2.29
N GLY A 39 25.78 2.51 -1.65
CA GLY A 39 26.43 3.67 -2.28
C GLY A 39 25.60 4.22 -3.44
N ALA A 40 26.11 4.13 -4.67
CA ALA A 40 25.42 4.55 -5.89
C ALA A 40 24.64 3.42 -6.59
N LYS A 41 24.79 2.16 -6.14
CA LYS A 41 24.20 0.98 -6.79
C LYS A 41 23.00 0.47 -6.01
N TRP A 42 22.02 -0.06 -6.74
CA TRP A 42 20.88 -0.79 -6.19
C TRP A 42 21.07 -2.27 -6.41
N THR A 43 20.88 -3.07 -5.36
CA THR A 43 21.03 -4.53 -5.41
C THR A 43 19.76 -5.20 -4.89
N LYS A 44 19.25 -6.19 -5.63
CA LYS A 44 18.09 -6.98 -5.17
C LYS A 44 18.52 -7.85 -3.99
N VAL A 45 17.92 -7.65 -2.83
CA VAL A 45 18.23 -8.36 -1.58
C VAL A 45 17.18 -9.41 -1.22
N HIS A 46 15.91 -9.17 -1.58
CA HIS A 46 14.83 -10.11 -1.32
C HIS A 46 13.84 -10.20 -2.47
N GLU A 47 13.15 -11.34 -2.49
CA GLU A 47 12.09 -11.65 -3.44
C GLU A 47 10.94 -12.32 -2.69
N LEU A 48 9.76 -11.71 -2.76
CA LEU A 48 8.56 -12.10 -2.04
C LEU A 48 7.61 -12.77 -3.04
N LYS A 49 7.43 -14.09 -2.92
CA LYS A 49 6.68 -14.93 -3.88
C LYS A 49 5.57 -15.72 -3.18
N GLU A 50 4.43 -15.09 -2.96
CA GLU A 50 3.26 -15.78 -2.39
C GLU A 50 1.96 -15.47 -3.14
N HIS A 51 1.91 -14.36 -3.88
CA HIS A 51 0.74 -14.02 -4.68
C HIS A 51 0.65 -14.93 -5.91
N ASN A 52 -0.58 -15.34 -6.23
CA ASN A 52 -0.89 -16.11 -7.46
C ASN A 52 -1.40 -15.21 -8.60
N GLY A 53 -1.39 -13.90 -8.38
CA GLY A 53 -1.83 -12.89 -9.34
C GLY A 53 -0.96 -11.65 -9.24
N GLN A 54 -1.16 -10.72 -10.16
CA GLN A 54 -0.38 -9.49 -10.19
C GLN A 54 -0.55 -8.69 -8.90
N VAL A 55 0.57 -8.22 -8.33
CA VAL A 55 0.55 -7.34 -7.17
C VAL A 55 0.19 -5.93 -7.63
N THR A 56 -0.86 -5.38 -7.04
CA THR A 56 -1.46 -4.08 -7.41
C THR A 56 -1.19 -3.00 -6.37
N GLY A 57 -0.85 -3.39 -5.14
CA GLY A 57 -0.54 -2.47 -4.07
C GLY A 57 0.51 -3.04 -3.12
N ILE A 58 1.42 -2.17 -2.71
CA ILE A 58 2.42 -2.41 -1.67
C ILE A 58 2.37 -1.20 -0.73
N ASP A 59 2.47 -1.46 0.57
CA ASP A 59 2.80 -0.43 1.55
C ASP A 59 3.72 -0.98 2.64
N TRP A 60 4.59 -0.13 3.17
CA TRP A 60 5.62 -0.53 4.13
C TRP A 60 5.46 0.28 5.42
N ALA A 61 5.15 -0.43 6.50
CA ALA A 61 5.01 0.13 7.83
C ALA A 61 6.40 0.53 8.39
N PRO A 62 6.67 1.81 8.63
CA PRO A 62 8.01 2.29 8.99
C PRO A 62 8.51 1.79 10.36
N GLU A 63 7.67 1.75 11.38
CA GLU A 63 8.07 1.42 12.76
C GLU A 63 8.13 -0.10 13.00
N SER A 64 7.12 -0.84 12.54
CA SER A 64 7.04 -2.29 12.72
C SER A 64 7.82 -3.09 11.67
N ASN A 65 8.38 -2.42 10.65
CA ASN A 65 9.07 -3.04 9.53
C ASN A 65 8.26 -4.18 8.88
N ARG A 66 6.96 -3.95 8.71
CA ARG A 66 6.04 -4.89 8.05
C ARG A 66 5.68 -4.39 6.67
N ILE A 67 5.65 -5.28 5.69
CA ILE A 67 5.17 -4.95 4.36
C ILE A 67 3.77 -5.54 4.22
N VAL A 68 2.84 -4.78 3.66
CA VAL A 68 1.55 -5.31 3.22
C VAL A 68 1.50 -5.28 1.71
N THR A 69 1.05 -6.38 1.11
CA THR A 69 0.85 -6.51 -0.33
C THR A 69 -0.58 -6.94 -0.61
N CYS A 70 -1.14 -6.47 -1.72
CA CYS A 70 -2.45 -6.93 -2.21
C CYS A 70 -2.40 -7.17 -3.73
N GLY A 71 -3.17 -8.15 -4.22
CA GLY A 71 -3.11 -8.58 -5.61
C GLY A 71 -4.45 -8.86 -6.27
N THR A 72 -4.39 -9.19 -7.56
CA THR A 72 -5.55 -9.62 -8.36
C THR A 72 -6.08 -10.99 -7.97
N ASP A 73 -5.30 -11.77 -7.22
CA ASP A 73 -5.67 -13.05 -6.60
C ASP A 73 -6.68 -12.92 -5.45
N ARG A 74 -7.08 -11.68 -5.10
CA ARG A 74 -8.03 -11.34 -4.04
C ARG A 74 -7.48 -11.52 -2.63
N ASN A 75 -6.18 -11.77 -2.50
CA ASN A 75 -5.51 -11.94 -1.23
C ASN A 75 -4.74 -10.67 -0.85
N ALA A 76 -4.51 -10.53 0.45
CA ALA A 76 -3.46 -9.68 0.97
C ALA A 76 -2.54 -10.50 1.85
N TYR A 77 -1.27 -10.13 1.86
CA TYR A 77 -0.27 -10.72 2.74
C TYR A 77 0.38 -9.63 3.56
N VAL A 78 0.54 -9.91 4.86
CA VAL A 78 1.40 -9.13 5.74
C VAL A 78 2.71 -9.89 5.88
N TRP A 79 3.79 -9.27 5.44
CA TRP A 79 5.12 -9.83 5.47
C TRP A 79 5.85 -9.34 6.72
N THR A 80 6.42 -10.29 7.45
CA THR A 80 7.26 -10.03 8.63
C THR A 80 8.66 -10.52 8.36
N LEU A 81 9.66 -9.71 8.69
CA LEU A 81 11.06 -10.12 8.56
C LEU A 81 11.47 -10.96 9.77
N LYS A 82 11.69 -12.26 9.56
CA LYS A 82 12.21 -13.18 10.58
C LYS A 82 13.66 -13.53 10.26
N GLY A 83 14.60 -12.95 11.02
CA GLY A 83 16.03 -13.06 10.74
C GLY A 83 16.40 -12.36 9.44
N ARG A 84 16.62 -13.13 8.36
CA ARG A 84 16.94 -12.63 7.01
C ARG A 84 15.92 -12.99 5.95
N THR A 85 14.75 -13.51 6.35
CA THR A 85 13.73 -13.98 5.42
C THR A 85 12.39 -13.36 5.73
N TRP A 86 11.73 -12.82 4.71
CA TRP A 86 10.36 -12.33 4.80
C TRP A 86 9.40 -13.51 4.81
N LYS A 87 8.54 -13.56 5.83
CA LYS A 87 7.51 -14.58 6.01
C LYS A 87 6.13 -13.97 5.79
N PRO A 88 5.34 -14.49 4.84
CA PRO A 88 3.99 -14.00 4.60
C PRO A 88 3.01 -14.57 5.63
N THR A 89 2.06 -13.73 6.03
CA THR A 89 0.85 -14.10 6.76
C THR A 89 -0.35 -13.72 5.91
N LEU A 90 -1.17 -14.71 5.54
CA LEU A 90 -2.36 -14.50 4.74
C LEU A 90 -3.41 -13.69 5.52
N VAL A 91 -4.01 -12.69 4.87
CA VAL A 91 -5.11 -11.91 5.41
C VAL A 91 -6.37 -12.14 4.60
N ILE A 92 -7.44 -12.60 5.27
CA ILE A 92 -8.72 -12.90 4.63
C ILE A 92 -9.51 -11.60 4.46
N LEU A 93 -9.47 -11.01 3.27
CA LEU A 93 -10.12 -9.73 2.97
C LEU A 93 -11.64 -9.81 2.81
N ARG A 94 -12.19 -11.03 2.64
CA ARG A 94 -13.62 -11.30 2.34
C ARG A 94 -14.14 -10.55 1.10
N ILE A 95 -13.32 -10.44 0.06
CA ILE A 95 -13.66 -9.82 -1.23
C ILE A 95 -13.83 -10.86 -2.34
N ASN A 96 -14.65 -10.55 -3.34
CA ASN A 96 -14.92 -11.43 -4.50
C ASN A 96 -14.40 -10.86 -5.84
N ARG A 97 -13.59 -9.80 -5.78
CA ARG A 97 -12.91 -9.16 -6.92
C ARG A 97 -11.49 -8.78 -6.51
N ALA A 98 -10.65 -8.47 -7.51
CA ALA A 98 -9.26 -8.07 -7.32
C ALA A 98 -9.10 -6.92 -6.31
N ALA A 99 -8.08 -7.03 -5.44
CA ALA A 99 -7.60 -5.89 -4.67
C ALA A 99 -6.83 -4.94 -5.59
N ARG A 100 -6.91 -3.64 -5.34
CA ARG A 100 -6.37 -2.60 -6.24
C ARG A 100 -5.35 -1.68 -5.58
N CYS A 101 -5.49 -1.45 -4.28
CA CYS A 101 -4.58 -0.61 -3.49
C CYS A 101 -4.64 -1.01 -2.02
N VAL A 102 -3.54 -0.76 -1.30
CA VAL A 102 -3.45 -0.99 0.14
C VAL A 102 -2.66 0.12 0.82
N ARG A 103 -3.06 0.52 2.02
CA ARG A 103 -2.32 1.48 2.86
C ARG A 103 -2.38 1.13 4.35
N TRP A 104 -1.24 1.17 5.02
CA TRP A 104 -1.15 1.17 6.47
C TRP A 104 -1.75 2.46 7.05
N ALA A 105 -2.38 2.33 8.21
CA ALA A 105 -2.68 3.47 9.04
C ALA A 105 -1.38 4.02 9.65
N PRO A 106 -1.27 5.34 9.92
CA PRO A 106 -0.04 5.93 10.47
C PRO A 106 0.41 5.35 11.82
N ASN A 107 -0.52 4.78 12.59
CA ASN A 107 -0.25 4.11 13.86
C ASN A 107 0.04 2.60 13.70
N GLU A 108 0.04 2.07 12.47
CA GLU A 108 0.40 0.70 12.09
C GLU A 108 -0.40 -0.42 12.77
N ASN A 109 -1.53 -0.09 13.40
CA ASN A 109 -2.42 -1.08 14.01
C ASN A 109 -3.41 -1.67 13.01
N LYS A 110 -3.61 -0.98 11.87
CA LYS A 110 -4.60 -1.30 10.86
C LYS A 110 -4.07 -0.96 9.47
N PHE A 111 -4.67 -1.57 8.46
CA PHE A 111 -4.50 -1.16 7.07
C PHE A 111 -5.82 -1.22 6.31
N ALA A 112 -5.94 -0.45 5.23
CA ALA A 112 -7.11 -0.43 4.37
C ALA A 112 -6.77 -1.02 3.00
N VAL A 113 -7.64 -1.86 2.46
CA VAL A 113 -7.54 -2.42 1.11
C VAL A 113 -8.75 -2.01 0.28
N GLY A 114 -8.49 -1.32 -0.83
CA GLY A 114 -9.51 -1.02 -1.82
C GLY A 114 -9.64 -2.15 -2.84
N SER A 115 -10.88 -2.54 -3.17
CA SER A 115 -11.17 -3.63 -4.10
C SER A 115 -12.18 -3.21 -5.18
N GLY A 116 -12.10 -3.88 -6.34
CA GLY A 116 -13.14 -3.83 -7.38
C GLY A 116 -14.51 -4.36 -6.92
N SER A 117 -14.61 -4.96 -5.73
CA SER A 117 -15.88 -5.36 -5.09
C SER A 117 -16.72 -4.17 -4.62
N ARG A 118 -16.28 -2.92 -4.86
CA ARG A 118 -16.90 -1.68 -4.38
C ARG A 118 -16.95 -1.59 -2.85
N VAL A 119 -16.00 -2.25 -2.20
CA VAL A 119 -15.84 -2.32 -0.74
C VAL A 119 -14.39 -1.98 -0.39
N ILE A 120 -14.21 -1.32 0.76
CA ILE A 120 -12.91 -1.12 1.38
C ILE A 120 -12.84 -2.05 2.60
N SER A 121 -11.89 -2.98 2.61
CA SER A 121 -11.63 -3.84 3.75
C SER A 121 -10.66 -3.15 4.70
N ILE A 122 -11.07 -2.90 5.94
CA ILE A 122 -10.18 -2.40 7.00
C ILE A 122 -9.70 -3.59 7.80
N CYS A 123 -8.41 -3.90 7.81
CA CYS A 123 -7.87 -5.04 8.53
C CYS A 123 -7.15 -4.58 9.79
N TYR A 124 -7.33 -5.31 10.89
CA TYR A 124 -6.63 -5.11 12.17
C TYR A 124 -5.98 -6.42 12.61
N PHE A 125 -4.88 -6.32 13.35
CA PHE A 125 -4.26 -7.47 13.98
C PHE A 125 -4.91 -7.71 15.34
N GLU A 126 -5.38 -8.93 15.58
CA GLU A 126 -5.97 -9.32 16.85
C GLU A 126 -4.91 -10.11 17.64
N GLN A 127 -4.27 -9.45 18.62
CA GLN A 127 -3.15 -10.04 19.38
C GLN A 127 -3.55 -11.31 20.13
N GLU A 128 -4.80 -11.40 20.60
CA GLU A 128 -5.30 -12.56 21.34
C GLU A 128 -5.33 -13.84 20.47
N ASN A 129 -5.44 -13.69 19.15
CA ASN A 129 -5.64 -14.79 18.21
C ASN A 129 -4.50 -14.91 17.16
N ASP A 130 -3.45 -14.09 17.25
CA ASP A 130 -2.26 -14.07 16.37
C ASP A 130 -2.57 -14.04 14.85
N TRP A 131 -3.63 -13.32 14.45
CA TRP A 131 -4.06 -13.24 13.04
C TRP A 131 -4.69 -11.89 12.68
N TRP A 132 -4.79 -11.62 11.37
CA TRP A 132 -5.39 -10.40 10.83
C TRP A 132 -6.85 -10.60 10.47
N VAL A 133 -7.73 -9.72 10.98
CA VAL A 133 -9.17 -9.82 10.80
C VAL A 133 -9.69 -8.57 10.07
N PRO A 134 -10.59 -8.73 9.07
CA PRO A 134 -11.30 -7.59 8.50
C PRO A 134 -12.34 -7.04 9.49
N GLY A 135 -12.27 -5.75 9.77
CA GLY A 135 -13.27 -4.93 10.45
C GLY A 135 -14.63 -5.04 9.79
N ARG A 136 -15.64 -5.34 10.60
CA ARG A 136 -17.04 -5.13 10.21
C ARG A 136 -17.30 -3.62 10.11
N GLY A 137 -17.18 -3.06 8.92
CA GLY A 137 -17.81 -1.79 8.62
C GLY A 137 -19.32 -2.02 8.52
N GLN A 138 -20.11 -1.53 9.49
CA GLN A 138 -21.54 -1.36 9.28
C GLN A 138 -21.72 -0.28 8.20
N SER A 139 -21.87 -0.68 6.94
CA SER A 139 -22.37 0.21 5.90
C SER A 139 -23.89 0.21 5.95
N GLY A 140 -24.47 0.95 6.90
CA GLY A 140 -25.87 1.33 6.87
C GLY A 140 -26.04 2.59 6.02
N LEU A 141 -26.31 2.41 4.72
CA LEU A 141 -26.92 3.45 3.89
C LEU A 141 -28.38 3.05 3.68
N GLU A 142 -29.20 3.18 4.72
CA GLU A 142 -30.65 3.26 4.57
C GLU A 142 -31.09 4.68 4.87
N GLY A 143 -31.71 5.33 3.89
CA GLY A 143 -32.32 6.63 4.06
C GLY A 143 -33.56 6.52 4.93
N THR A 144 -33.60 7.23 6.05
CA THR A 144 -34.83 7.75 6.64
C THR A 144 -34.50 8.93 7.57
N ARG A 145 -35.30 9.99 7.46
CA ARG A 145 -35.26 11.20 8.28
C ARG A 145 -35.48 10.81 9.76
N GLY A 146 -34.50 11.08 10.61
CA GLY A 146 -34.64 11.02 12.07
C GLY A 146 -33.37 11.53 12.73
N ARG A 147 -33.48 12.59 13.54
CA ARG A 147 -32.35 13.14 14.31
C ARG A 147 -31.87 12.09 15.32
N THR A 148 -30.65 11.60 15.16
CA THR A 148 -29.90 10.91 16.22
C THR A 148 -28.42 11.29 16.16
N LYS A 149 -27.85 11.46 17.35
CA LYS A 149 -26.52 12.01 17.70
C LYS A 149 -25.39 11.54 16.78
N VAL A 150 -24.65 12.51 16.24
CA VAL A 150 -23.28 12.31 15.74
C VAL A 150 -22.39 11.98 16.94
N SER A 151 -21.85 10.77 16.99
CA SER A 151 -20.71 10.45 17.86
C SER A 151 -19.44 11.08 17.25
N PRO A 152 -18.57 11.73 18.05
CA PRO A 152 -17.35 12.32 17.54
C PRO A 152 -16.33 11.19 17.30
N GLY A 153 -16.42 10.56 16.12
CA GLY A 153 -15.54 9.46 15.74
C GLY A 153 -15.49 9.21 14.24
N SER A 154 -15.97 10.15 13.42
CA SER A 154 -15.83 10.08 11.98
C SER A 154 -14.34 10.18 11.63
N ILE A 155 -13.73 9.04 11.30
CA ILE A 155 -12.38 8.99 10.73
C ILE A 155 -12.48 9.63 9.35
N LYS A 156 -12.11 10.91 9.26
CA LYS A 156 -11.74 11.53 7.98
C LYS A 156 -10.49 10.80 7.50
N LEU A 157 -10.65 9.94 6.51
CA LEU A 157 -9.53 9.52 5.68
C LEU A 157 -9.05 10.77 4.94
N ASP A 158 -8.03 11.45 5.48
CA ASP A 158 -7.24 12.44 4.72
C ASP A 158 -6.41 11.64 3.72
N VAL A 159 -7.04 11.22 2.63
CA VAL A 159 -6.35 10.68 1.48
C VAL A 159 -5.67 11.87 0.82
N ARG A 160 -4.48 12.25 1.32
CA ARG A 160 -3.58 13.11 0.55
C ARG A 160 -3.09 12.29 -0.64
N ILE A 161 -3.86 12.36 -1.72
CA ILE A 161 -3.37 12.05 -3.05
C ILE A 161 -2.31 13.14 -3.31
N PRO A 162 -1.01 12.81 -3.45
CA PRO A 162 -0.05 13.80 -3.91
C PRO A 162 -0.48 14.21 -5.32
N VAL A 163 -0.99 15.44 -5.43
CA VAL A 163 -1.21 16.08 -6.73
C VAL A 163 0.15 16.19 -7.43
N PRO A 164 0.28 15.75 -8.69
CA PRO A 164 1.47 16.07 -9.46
C PRO A 164 1.56 17.59 -9.56
N MET A 165 2.71 18.16 -9.21
CA MET A 165 3.01 19.58 -9.42
C MET A 165 2.75 19.92 -10.88
N THR A 166 1.72 20.71 -11.17
CA THR A 166 1.55 21.34 -12.48
C THR A 166 2.66 22.36 -12.63
N LEU A 167 3.57 22.12 -13.59
CA LEU A 167 4.58 23.09 -13.99
C LEU A 167 3.86 24.35 -14.46
N GLY A 168 4.04 25.45 -13.74
CA GLY A 168 3.61 26.77 -14.17
C GLY A 168 4.35 27.15 -15.45
N GLU A 169 3.59 27.56 -16.45
CA GLU A 169 4.12 28.17 -17.67
C GLU A 169 4.91 29.43 -17.27
N SER A 170 6.23 29.41 -17.46
CA SER A 170 7.06 30.59 -17.29
C SER A 170 6.93 31.49 -18.51
N ASN A 171 6.34 32.66 -18.28
CA ASN A 171 6.33 33.83 -19.17
C ASN A 171 7.67 34.02 -19.89
N LEU A 172 7.65 33.94 -21.23
CA LEU A 172 8.69 34.48 -22.09
C LEU A 172 8.56 36.00 -22.12
N SER A 173 9.29 36.69 -21.23
CA SER A 173 9.56 38.12 -21.40
C SER A 173 10.65 38.30 -22.46
N SER A 174 10.28 38.77 -23.64
CA SER A 174 11.21 39.33 -24.61
C SER A 174 11.78 40.64 -24.06
N ARG A 175 13.12 40.78 -24.09
CA ARG A 175 13.81 42.07 -23.99
C ARG A 175 14.89 42.16 -25.08
N PRO A 176 15.22 43.38 -25.51
CA PRO A 176 15.56 43.68 -26.90
C PRO A 176 17.07 43.77 -27.15
N HIS A 177 17.45 43.64 -28.42
CA HIS A 177 18.60 44.30 -29.04
C HIS A 177 18.12 45.01 -30.31
#